data_AF-A0A939JMV4-F1
#
_entry.id   AF-A0A939JMV4-F1
#
_cell.length_a   1.000
_cell.length_b   1.000
_cell.length_c   1.000
_cell.angle_alpha   90.00
_cell.angle_beta   90.00
_cell.angle_gamma   90.00
#
_symmetry.space_group_name_H-M   'P 1'
#
loop_
_entity.id
_entity.type
_entity.pdbx_description
1 polymer ?
#
loop_
_entity_poly.entity_id
_entity_poly.type
_entity_poly.pdbx_seq_one_letter_code
_entity_poly.pdbx_strand_id
1 'polypeptide(L)'
;MYVASRSGISDAQFDLGGYQIYTTFEKPKVTALATAVKNQLGRLRPKTRSDDRDVRVGAATVATDGRILALYGGPDYIKQGFNDAGISIVPAA
;
A
#
# COMPACT_ATOMS: atom_id res chain seq x y z
N MET A 1 -14.85 7.87 -3.10
CA MET A 1 -13.99 7.28 -2.06
C MET A 1 -14.54 5.90 -1.63
N TYR A 2 -13.71 4.89 -1.30
CA TYR A 2 -14.18 3.53 -0.97
C TYR A 2 -15.22 3.51 0.17
N VAL A 3 -14.99 4.32 1.21
CA VAL A 3 -15.91 4.44 2.36
C VAL A 3 -17.29 4.89 1.89
N ALA A 4 -17.40 6.02 1.18
CA ALA A 4 -18.68 6.54 0.70
C ALA A 4 -19.48 5.54 -0.17
N SER A 5 -18.79 4.73 -0.97
CA SER A 5 -19.42 3.74 -1.85
C SER A 5 -19.98 2.50 -1.13
N ARG A 6 -19.57 2.25 0.12
CA ARG A 6 -19.83 0.99 0.85
C ARG A 6 -20.48 1.19 2.22
N SER A 7 -20.47 2.41 2.77
CA SER A 7 -21.02 2.71 4.10
C SER A 7 -22.36 3.46 4.08
N GLY A 8 -22.82 3.92 2.91
CA GLY A 8 -24.00 4.78 2.80
C GLY A 8 -23.79 6.19 3.37
N ILE A 9 -22.56 6.55 3.70
CA ILE A 9 -22.17 7.88 4.20
C ILE A 9 -21.83 8.74 2.97
N SER A 10 -22.52 9.86 2.80
CA SER A 10 -22.17 10.84 1.77
C SER A 10 -20.84 11.52 2.10
N ASP A 11 -20.13 12.03 1.09
CA ASP A 11 -18.87 12.76 1.31
C ASP A 11 -19.07 13.94 2.27
N ALA A 12 -20.18 14.68 2.15
CA ALA A 12 -20.53 15.77 3.07
C ALA A 12 -20.73 15.31 4.52
N GLN A 13 -21.27 14.10 4.74
CA GLN A 13 -21.38 13.53 6.09
C GLN A 13 -20.01 13.11 6.60
N PHE A 14 -19.18 12.50 5.75
CA PHE A 14 -17.81 12.11 6.11
C PHE A 14 -16.96 13.31 6.54
N ASP A 15 -17.11 14.45 5.85
CA ASP A 15 -16.38 15.69 6.12
C ASP A 15 -16.73 16.33 7.48
N LEU A 16 -17.89 16.00 8.08
CA LEU A 16 -18.26 16.46 9.42
C LEU A 16 -17.38 15.85 10.52
N GLY A 17 -16.68 14.75 10.24
CA GLY A 17 -15.78 14.08 11.17
C GLY A 17 -16.49 13.27 12.26
N GLY A 18 -15.74 12.81 13.26
CA GLY A 18 -16.26 12.02 14.40
C GLY A 18 -16.38 10.50 14.17
N TYR A 19 -16.06 10.01 12.97
CA TYR A 19 -16.10 8.58 12.67
C TYR A 19 -14.90 7.82 13.22
N GLN A 20 -15.14 6.63 13.76
CA GLN A 20 -14.11 5.64 14.03
C GLN A 20 -14.04 4.64 12.87
N ILE A 21 -12.92 4.63 12.17
CA ILE A 21 -12.70 3.74 11.02
C ILE A 21 -11.94 2.49 11.51
N TYR A 22 -12.65 1.37 11.55
CA TYR A 22 -12.05 0.07 11.85
C TYR A 22 -11.62 -0.61 10.55
N THR A 23 -10.34 -0.95 10.47
CA THR A 23 -9.74 -1.59 9.29
C THR A 23 -9.32 -3.01 9.59
N THR A 24 -8.95 -3.76 8.55
CA THR A 24 -8.47 -5.14 8.68
C THR A 24 -6.96 -5.24 8.88
N PHE A 25 -6.24 -4.11 8.90
CA PHE A 25 -4.79 -4.12 8.97
C PHE A 25 -4.28 -4.63 10.31
N GLU A 26 -3.33 -5.55 10.23
CA GLU A 26 -2.63 -6.07 11.39
C GLU A 26 -1.26 -5.40 11.48
N LYS A 27 -1.08 -4.53 12.48
CA LYS A 27 0.14 -3.74 12.67
C LYS A 27 1.44 -4.57 12.60
N PRO A 28 1.54 -5.77 13.21
CA PRO A 28 2.73 -6.60 13.07
C PRO A 28 3.00 -7.03 11.62
N LYS A 29 1.95 -7.36 10.85
CA LYS A 29 2.08 -7.78 9.45
C LYS A 29 2.47 -6.62 8.54
N VAL A 30 1.97 -5.42 8.81
CA VAL A 30 2.38 -4.19 8.11
C VAL A 30 3.89 -3.96 8.28
N THR A 31 4.39 -4.01 9.52
CA THR A 31 5.83 -3.85 9.82
C THR A 31 6.68 -4.94 9.18
N ALA A 32 6.23 -6.19 9.23
CA ALA A 32 6.94 -7.33 8.64
C ALA A 32 7.02 -7.18 7.11
N LEU A 33 5.92 -6.83 6.45
CA LEU A 33 5.87 -6.61 5.01
C LEU A 33 6.79 -5.46 4.59
N ALA A 34 6.73 -4.33 5.29
CA ALA A 34 7.60 -3.19 5.01
C ALA A 34 9.09 -3.54 5.16
N THR A 35 9.45 -4.30 6.19
CA THR A 35 10.82 -4.78 6.40
C THR A 35 11.26 -5.71 5.28
N ALA A 36 10.41 -6.67 4.90
CA ALA A 36 10.70 -7.62 3.82
C ALA A 36 10.97 -6.91 2.49
N VAL A 37 10.12 -5.93 2.13
CA VAL A 37 10.31 -5.16 0.88
C VAL A 37 11.57 -4.31 0.95
N LYS A 38 11.82 -3.62 2.07
CA LYS A 38 13.06 -2.83 2.26
C LYS A 38 14.32 -3.69 2.12
N ASN A 39 14.31 -4.90 2.67
CA ASN A 39 15.43 -5.83 2.55
C ASN A 39 15.69 -6.24 1.10
N GLN A 40 14.64 -6.44 0.29
CA GLN A 40 14.81 -6.76 -1.14
C GLN A 40 15.29 -5.57 -1.95
N LEU A 41 14.72 -4.39 -1.73
CA LEU A 41 15.14 -3.16 -2.39
C LEU A 41 16.58 -2.78 -2.02
N GLY A 42 17.03 -3.06 -0.80
CA GLY A 42 18.42 -2.86 -0.37
C GLY A 42 19.45 -3.70 -1.13
N ARG A 43 19.03 -4.71 -1.89
CA ARG A 43 19.92 -5.54 -2.73
C ARG A 43 20.14 -4.95 -4.12
N LEU A 44 19.36 -3.93 -4.51
CA LEU A 44 19.50 -3.24 -5.78
C LEU A 44 20.79 -2.43 -5.81
N ARG A 45 21.40 -2.32 -7.00
CA ARG A 45 22.64 -1.58 -7.24
C ARG A 45 22.44 -0.47 -8.27
N PRO A 46 21.57 0.53 -8.01
CA PRO A 46 21.22 1.58 -8.99
C PRO A 46 22.40 2.45 -9.42
N LYS A 47 23.48 2.47 -8.63
CA LYS A 47 24.72 3.19 -8.98
C LYS A 47 25.53 2.48 -10.06
N THR A 48 25.49 1.15 -10.12
CA THR A 48 26.34 0.34 -11.00
C THR A 48 25.55 -0.46 -12.03
N ARG A 49 24.23 -0.60 -11.85
CA ARG A 49 23.32 -1.26 -12.77
C ARG A 49 22.18 -0.32 -13.13
N SER A 50 22.08 0.02 -14.41
CA SER A 50 21.04 0.89 -14.96
C SER A 50 19.63 0.35 -14.71
N ASP A 51 19.44 -0.97 -14.86
CA ASP A 51 18.13 -1.62 -14.71
C ASP A 51 17.54 -1.50 -13.30
N ASP A 52 18.41 -1.29 -12.30
CA ASP A 52 18.01 -1.21 -10.90
C ASP A 52 17.56 0.21 -10.50
N ARG A 53 17.61 1.20 -11.42
CA ARG A 53 17.32 2.62 -11.13
C ARG A 53 15.84 2.95 -11.03
N ASP A 54 15.00 2.25 -11.80
CA ASP A 54 13.59 2.60 -11.98
C ASP A 54 12.63 1.57 -11.32
N VAL A 55 13.15 0.74 -10.41
CA VAL A 55 12.36 -0.31 -9.75
C VAL A 55 11.35 0.30 -8.79
N ARG A 56 10.07 -0.07 -8.98
CA ARG A 56 8.94 0.25 -8.07
C ARG A 56 8.29 -1.03 -7.59
N VAL A 57 7.91 -1.08 -6.32
CA VAL A 57 7.36 -2.28 -5.69
C VAL A 57 6.14 -1.95 -4.85
N GLY A 58 5.01 -2.55 -5.21
CA GLY A 58 3.83 -2.70 -4.36
C GLY A 58 3.74 -4.13 -3.82
N ALA A 59 3.28 -4.31 -2.58
CA ALA A 59 3.07 -5.62 -1.98
C ALA A 59 1.87 -5.61 -1.04
N ALA A 60 1.19 -6.75 -0.92
CA ALA A 60 0.04 -6.93 -0.03
C ALA A 60 0.09 -8.29 0.67
N THR A 61 -0.39 -8.34 1.91
CA THR A 61 -0.67 -9.58 2.63
C THR A 61 -2.18 -9.73 2.73
N VAL A 62 -2.72 -10.86 2.22
CA VAL A 62 -4.16 -11.13 2.18
C VAL A 62 -4.46 -12.39 3.00
N ALA A 63 -5.51 -12.33 3.81
CA ALA A 63 -6.02 -13.48 4.55
C ALA A 63 -6.76 -14.46 3.63
N THR A 64 -6.99 -15.69 4.09
CA THR A 64 -7.75 -16.70 3.33
C THR A 64 -9.20 -16.27 3.05
N ASP A 65 -9.75 -15.37 3.87
CA ASP A 65 -11.07 -14.78 3.71
C ASP A 65 -11.09 -13.51 2.82
N GLY A 66 -9.95 -13.15 2.21
CA GLY A 66 -9.83 -12.01 1.31
C GLY A 66 -9.56 -10.66 2.00
N ARG A 67 -9.47 -10.60 3.32
CA ARG A 67 -9.11 -9.35 4.02
C ARG A 67 -7.67 -8.94 3.75
N ILE A 68 -7.43 -7.65 3.51
CA ILE A 68 -6.08 -7.09 3.39
C ILE A 68 -5.52 -6.85 4.79
N LEU A 69 -4.49 -7.60 5.16
CA LEU A 69 -3.86 -7.53 6.48
C LEU A 69 -2.67 -6.56 6.51
N ALA A 70 -2.02 -6.36 5.37
CA ALA A 70 -0.92 -5.41 5.22
C ALA A 70 -0.81 -4.94 3.77
N LEU A 71 -0.34 -3.71 3.59
CA LEU A 71 -0.11 -3.11 2.28
C LEU A 71 1.18 -2.29 2.32
N TYR A 72 2.03 -2.44 1.31
CA TYR A 72 3.22 -1.63 1.07
C TYR A 72 3.12 -1.04 -0.33
N GLY A 73 3.10 0.28 -0.43
CA GLY A 73 2.89 1.00 -1.69
C GLY A 73 4.08 1.80 -2.18
N GLY A 74 5.30 1.44 -1.77
CA GLY A 74 6.52 2.14 -2.16
C GLY A 74 7.23 2.85 -1.01
N PRO A 75 8.46 3.33 -1.25
CA PRO A 75 9.27 3.99 -0.25
C PRO A 75 8.78 5.43 -0.01
N ASP A 76 8.13 5.62 1.13
CA ASP A 76 7.94 6.91 1.80
C ASP A 76 7.00 7.92 1.09
N TYR A 77 5.75 7.97 1.56
CA TYR A 77 4.66 8.83 1.04
C TYR A 77 4.98 10.34 1.10
N ILE A 78 5.92 10.77 1.93
CA ILE A 78 6.29 12.20 2.09
C ILE A 78 7.20 12.71 0.96
N LYS A 79 7.89 11.83 0.22
CA LYS A 79 8.70 12.22 -0.96
C LYS A 79 8.02 11.93 -2.30
N GLN A 80 6.99 11.08 -2.31
CA GLN A 80 6.27 10.70 -3.52
C GLN A 80 4.81 10.41 -3.15
N GLY A 81 3.88 11.28 -3.58
CA GLY A 81 2.45 11.20 -3.24
C GLY A 81 1.66 10.07 -3.92
N PHE A 82 2.36 9.05 -4.44
CA PHE A 82 1.74 7.92 -5.12
C PHE A 82 1.85 6.65 -4.27
N ASN A 83 0.73 5.95 -4.16
CA ASN A 83 0.66 4.62 -3.57
C ASN A 83 0.80 3.59 -4.71
N ASP A 84 1.98 2.99 -4.86
CA ASP A 84 2.24 1.91 -5.83
C ASP A 84 1.44 0.62 -5.52
N ALA A 85 0.72 0.56 -4.40
CA ALA A 85 -0.22 -0.52 -4.09
C ALA A 85 -1.68 -0.21 -4.45
N GLY A 86 -1.96 1.01 -4.95
CA GLY A 86 -3.26 1.42 -5.48
C GLY A 86 -3.30 1.56 -7.01
N ILE A 87 -2.16 1.42 -7.69
CA ILE A 87 -2.09 1.43 -9.16
C ILE A 87 -1.49 0.09 -9.59
N SER A 88 -2.34 -0.83 -10.05
CA SER A 88 -1.90 -2.00 -10.78
C SER A 88 -1.20 -1.53 -12.06
N ILE A 89 0.13 -1.57 -12.09
CA ILE A 89 0.90 -1.62 -13.35
C ILE A 89 1.51 -3.01 -13.47
N VAL A 90 0.65 -4.03 -13.45
CA VAL A 90 1.00 -5.35 -13.99
C VAL A 90 -0.16 -5.75 -14.88
N PRO A 91 -0.01 -5.73 -16.21
CA PRO A 91 -0.95 -6.43 -17.08
C PRO A 91 -0.96 -7.89 -16.64
N ALA A 92 -2.12 -8.41 -16.26
CA ALA A 92 -2.30 -9.84 -16.16
C ALA A 92 -2.11 -10.41 -17.57
N ALA A 93 -1.06 -11.23 -17.73
CA ALA A 93 -0.85 -12.05 -18.92
C ALA A 93 -1.77 -13.27 -18.89
#